data_AF-A0A534IRI0-F1
#
_entry.id   AF-A0A534IRI0-F1
#
_cell.length_a   1.000
_cell.length_b   1.000
_cell.length_c   1.000
_cell.angle_alpha   90.00
_cell.angle_beta   90.00
_cell.angle_gamma   90.00
#
_symmetry.space_group_name_H-M   'P 1'
#
loop_
_entity.id
_entity.type
_entity.pdbx_description
1 polymer ?
#
loop_
_entity_poly.entity_id
_entity_poly.type
_entity_poly.pdbx_seq_one_letter_code
_entity_poly.pdbx_strand_id
1 'polypeptide(L)'
;MPSNGNATVTPNQPWTQDGTASVSPIPPFPESGPRVMPLDNRPAGSLTVRRSTYPLGIVLIPTGSEPSVSPAVLPIIASSGNQVSVTGDNYVEFPDGFVVWFLAK
;
A
#
# COMPACT_ATOMS: atom_id res chain seq x y z
N MET A 1 10.51 8.43 2.17
CA MET A 1 10.78 7.58 3.36
C MET A 1 11.12 6.22 2.78
N PRO A 2 12.22 5.58 3.20
CA PRO A 2 12.62 4.32 2.58
C PRO A 2 11.56 3.25 2.82
N SER A 3 11.36 2.37 1.83
CA SER A 3 10.51 1.19 2.01
C SER A 3 11.02 0.30 3.15
N ASN A 4 10.09 -0.34 3.87
CA ASN A 4 10.37 -1.26 4.97
C ASN A 4 10.36 -2.73 4.55
N GLY A 5 10.13 -3.01 3.26
CA GLY A 5 9.94 -4.33 2.70
C GLY A 5 9.03 -4.27 1.47
N ASN A 6 8.63 -5.44 0.97
CA ASN A 6 7.74 -5.56 -0.19
C ASN A 6 6.57 -6.49 0.13
N ALA A 7 5.47 -6.34 -0.59
CA ALA A 7 4.34 -7.26 -0.56
C ALA A 7 3.91 -7.65 -1.98
N THR A 8 3.46 -8.89 -2.12
CA THR A 8 2.68 -9.32 -3.28
C THR A 8 1.24 -8.85 -3.09
N VAL A 9 0.73 -8.05 -4.03
CA VAL A 9 -0.60 -7.44 -3.99
C VAL A 9 -1.42 -7.96 -5.15
N THR A 10 -2.59 -8.53 -4.82
CA THR A 10 -3.59 -8.98 -5.79
C THR A 10 -4.87 -8.19 -5.57
N PRO A 11 -5.26 -7.27 -6.47
CA PRO A 11 -6.51 -6.54 -6.34
C PRO A 11 -7.69 -7.49 -6.60
N ASN A 12 -8.81 -7.28 -5.90
CA ASN A 12 -10.04 -8.05 -6.07
C ASN A 12 -10.96 -7.44 -7.14
N GLN A 13 -10.48 -6.39 -7.81
CA GLN A 13 -11.10 -5.62 -8.89
C GLN A 13 -9.98 -5.14 -9.86
N PRO A 14 -10.28 -4.54 -11.01
CA PRO A 14 -9.25 -3.91 -11.86
C PRO A 14 -8.46 -2.85 -11.09
N TRP A 15 -7.15 -2.70 -11.36
CA TRP A 15 -6.29 -1.71 -10.70
C TRP A 15 -6.78 -0.26 -10.80
N THR A 16 -7.55 0.05 -11.86
CA THR A 16 -8.14 1.37 -12.14
C THR A 16 -9.38 1.67 -11.28
N GLN A 17 -9.76 0.77 -10.38
CA GLN A 17 -10.95 0.89 -9.55
C GLN A 17 -10.62 0.70 -8.06
N ASP A 18 -11.27 1.52 -7.24
CA ASP A 18 -11.27 1.36 -5.79
C ASP A 18 -11.89 0.02 -5.39
N GLY A 19 -11.44 -0.53 -4.26
CA GLY A 19 -11.99 -1.75 -3.73
C GLY A 19 -11.10 -2.35 -2.65
N THR A 20 -10.67 -3.59 -2.83
CA THR A 20 -9.81 -4.29 -1.87
C THR A 20 -8.70 -5.05 -2.58
N ALA A 21 -7.65 -5.39 -1.86
CA ALA A 21 -6.58 -6.24 -2.35
C ALA A 21 -6.16 -7.24 -1.28
N SER A 22 -5.80 -8.44 -1.73
CA SER A 22 -5.08 -9.41 -0.94
C SER A 22 -3.59 -9.06 -0.96
N VAL A 23 -3.04 -8.73 0.20
CA VAL A 23 -1.67 -8.24 0.39
C VAL A 23 -0.88 -9.24 1.22
N SER A 24 0.11 -9.88 0.61
CA SER A 24 0.98 -10.87 1.26
C SER A 24 2.40 -10.30 1.40
N PRO A 25 2.90 -10.06 2.63
CA PRO A 25 4.24 -9.52 2.83
C PRO A 25 5.31 -10.54 2.41
N ILE A 26 6.41 -10.03 1.86
CA ILE A 26 7.55 -10.83 1.40
C ILE A 26 8.67 -10.72 2.46
N PRO A 27 9.30 -11.84 2.88
CA PRO A 27 10.48 -11.80 3.75
C PRO A 27 11.57 -10.88 3.17
N PRO A 28 12.30 -10.10 4.00
CA PRO A 28 12.40 -10.18 5.45
C PRO A 28 11.44 -9.23 6.22
N PHE A 29 10.28 -8.88 5.66
CA PHE A 29 9.28 -8.08 6.40
C PHE A 29 8.86 -8.78 7.72
N PRO A 30 8.73 -8.06 8.85
CA PRO A 30 8.55 -8.67 10.18
C PRO A 30 7.22 -9.40 10.37
N GLU A 31 6.23 -9.16 9.50
CA GLU A 31 4.98 -9.91 9.51
C GLU A 31 4.89 -10.85 8.30
N SER A 32 4.25 -12.01 8.50
CA SER A 32 4.12 -13.05 7.47
C SER A 32 2.66 -13.34 7.05
N GLY A 33 1.68 -12.78 7.77
CA GLY A 33 0.27 -13.03 7.51
C GLY A 33 -0.28 -12.17 6.36
N PRO A 34 -0.99 -12.76 5.38
CA PRO A 34 -1.68 -11.97 4.36
C PRO A 34 -2.83 -11.17 4.99
N ARG A 35 -3.11 -10.00 4.42
CA ARG A 35 -4.19 -9.10 4.85
C ARG A 35 -5.05 -8.73 3.66
N VAL A 36 -6.35 -8.60 3.88
CA VAL A 36 -7.24 -7.90 2.93
C VAL A 36 -7.26 -6.43 3.32
N MET A 37 -6.78 -5.57 2.43
CA MET A 37 -6.70 -4.12 2.65
C MET A 37 -7.56 -3.39 1.63
N PRO A 38 -8.12 -2.22 1.97
CA PRO A 38 -8.67 -1.32 0.98
C PRO A 38 -7.62 -0.95 -0.07
N LEU A 39 -8.07 -0.81 -1.32
CA LEU A 39 -7.28 -0.30 -2.42
C LEU A 39 -7.94 1.00 -2.89
N ASP A 40 -7.14 2.05 -2.96
CA ASP A 40 -7.53 3.41 -3.34
C ASP A 40 -6.73 3.81 -4.58
N ASN A 41 -7.42 3.88 -5.73
CA ASN A 41 -6.89 4.40 -6.99
C ASN A 41 -7.14 5.91 -7.01
N ARG A 42 -6.06 6.68 -6.88
CA ARG A 42 -6.17 8.13 -6.73
C ARG A 42 -5.04 8.87 -7.44
N PRO A 43 -5.25 10.15 -7.81
CA PRO A 43 -4.15 10.99 -8.26
C PRO A 43 -3.05 11.10 -7.19
N ALA A 44 -1.79 11.13 -7.64
CA ALA A 44 -0.65 11.37 -6.76
C ALA A 44 -0.83 12.70 -6.00
N GLY A 45 -0.50 12.70 -4.71
CA GLY A 45 -0.67 13.87 -3.85
C GLY A 45 -0.51 13.57 -2.37
N SER A 46 -0.50 14.62 -1.55
CA SER A 46 -0.30 14.45 -0.11
C SER A 46 -1.55 13.91 0.59
N LEU A 47 -1.37 12.92 1.46
CA LEU A 47 -2.43 12.28 2.23
C LEU A 47 -1.91 11.87 3.60
N THR A 48 -2.74 11.99 4.64
CA THR A 48 -2.48 11.34 5.93
C THR A 48 -3.31 10.07 6.04
N VAL A 49 -2.66 8.91 5.98
CA VAL A 49 -3.30 7.62 6.23
C VAL A 49 -3.36 7.43 7.74
N ARG A 50 -4.57 7.26 8.29
CA ARG A 50 -4.79 7.10 9.73
C ARG A 50 -5.20 5.67 10.05
N ARG A 51 -4.62 5.09 11.11
CA ARG A 51 -4.93 3.75 11.60
C ARG A 51 -6.39 3.62 12.06
N SER A 52 -6.99 4.70 12.55
CA SER A 52 -8.42 4.70 12.91
C SER A 52 -9.36 4.48 11.72
N THR A 53 -8.91 4.87 10.52
CA THR A 53 -9.67 4.69 9.26
C THR A 53 -9.26 3.39 8.57
N TYR A 54 -7.97 3.07 8.60
CA TYR A 54 -7.38 1.90 7.96
C TYR A 54 -6.58 1.07 8.98
N PRO A 55 -7.23 0.26 9.84
CA PRO A 55 -6.58 -0.39 10.98
C PRO A 55 -5.41 -1.31 10.60
N LEU A 56 -5.49 -1.92 9.42
CA LEU A 56 -4.49 -2.85 8.88
C LEU A 56 -3.54 -2.19 7.86
N GLY A 57 -3.89 -1.00 7.37
CA GLY A 57 -3.22 -0.39 6.21
C GLY A 57 -4.14 -0.20 5.01
N ILE A 58 -3.55 0.32 3.93
CA ILE A 58 -4.21 0.61 2.65
C ILE A 58 -3.21 0.43 1.51
N VAL A 59 -3.69 -0.01 0.34
CA VAL A 59 -2.93 0.00 -0.90
C VAL A 59 -3.26 1.28 -1.66
N LEU A 60 -2.25 2.06 -2.00
CA LEU A 60 -2.39 3.30 -2.78
C LEU A 60 -1.84 3.07 -4.18
N ILE A 61 -2.70 3.24 -5.19
CA ILE A 61 -2.35 3.12 -6.60
C ILE A 61 -2.51 4.49 -7.27
N PRO A 62 -1.47 5.03 -7.92
CA PRO A 62 -1.57 6.32 -8.58
C PRO A 62 -2.35 6.16 -9.89
N THR A 63 -3.41 6.93 -10.08
CA THR A 63 -4.24 6.88 -11.30
C THR A 63 -3.39 7.13 -12.54
N GLY A 64 -3.47 6.22 -13.52
CA GLY A 64 -2.69 6.28 -14.77
C GLY A 64 -1.29 5.67 -14.68
N SER A 65 -0.89 5.19 -13.51
CA SER A 65 0.37 4.46 -13.27
C SER A 65 0.08 3.09 -12.65
N GLU A 66 -1.04 2.48 -12.99
CA GLU A 66 -1.40 1.17 -12.44
C GLU A 66 -0.39 0.07 -12.82
N PRO A 67 -0.14 -0.91 -11.93
CA PRO A 67 0.66 -2.07 -12.29
C PRO A 67 0.11 -2.82 -13.52
N SER A 68 1.00 -3.21 -14.43
CA SER A 68 0.62 -3.94 -15.66
C SER A 68 0.37 -5.44 -15.46
N VAL A 69 0.71 -5.97 -14.28
CA VAL A 69 0.57 -7.39 -13.92
C VAL A 69 -0.22 -7.56 -12.62
N SER A 70 -0.83 -8.74 -12.47
CA SER A 70 -1.53 -9.14 -11.25
C SER A 70 -1.22 -10.62 -10.95
N PRO A 71 -0.69 -10.95 -9.76
CA PRO A 71 -0.29 -10.04 -8.70
C PRO A 71 0.91 -9.14 -9.06
N ALA A 72 1.02 -7.98 -8.41
CA ALA A 72 2.18 -7.08 -8.49
C ALA A 72 2.99 -7.12 -7.19
N VAL A 73 4.28 -6.78 -7.25
CA VAL A 73 5.12 -6.58 -6.06
C VAL A 73 5.21 -5.10 -5.79
N LEU A 74 4.65 -4.65 -4.66
CA LEU A 74 4.66 -3.24 -4.26
C LEU A 74 5.46 -3.04 -2.96
N PRO A 75 6.16 -1.90 -2.82
CA PRO A 75 6.89 -1.56 -1.61
C PRO A 75 5.95 -1.26 -0.45
N ILE A 76 6.42 -1.54 0.77
CA ILE A 76 5.69 -1.29 2.01
C ILE A 76 6.27 -0.07 2.72
N ILE A 77 5.41 0.84 3.13
CA ILE A 77 5.69 1.89 4.12
C ILE A 77 5.00 1.47 5.43
N ALA A 78 5.79 0.99 6.39
CA ALA A 78 5.28 0.45 7.64
C ALA A 78 5.35 1.46 8.79
N SER A 79 4.39 1.38 9.71
CA SER A 79 4.37 2.20 10.93
C SER A 79 3.76 1.45 12.10
N SER A 80 4.38 1.56 13.29
CA SER A 80 3.78 1.14 14.56
C SER A 80 2.88 2.22 15.19
N GLY A 81 2.89 3.43 14.61
CA GLY A 81 2.12 4.59 15.08
C GLY A 81 0.64 4.56 14.68
N ASN A 82 0.00 5.71 14.83
CA ASN A 82 -1.43 5.89 14.52
C ASN A 82 -1.68 6.51 13.14
N GLN A 83 -0.64 6.99 12.45
CA GLN A 83 -0.75 7.57 11.12
C GLN A 83 0.56 7.46 10.33
N VAL A 84 0.44 7.58 9.01
CA VAL A 84 1.54 7.73 8.05
C VAL A 84 1.23 8.93 7.16
N SER A 85 2.17 9.84 7.04
CA SER A 85 2.10 10.94 6.07
C SER A 85 2.69 10.48 4.76
N VAL A 86 1.84 10.45 3.73
CA VAL A 86 2.21 10.21 2.35
C VAL A 86 2.35 11.57 1.68
N THR A 87 3.48 11.81 1.02
CA THR A 87 3.75 13.04 0.26
C THR A 87 3.96 12.74 -1.22
N GLY A 88 4.05 13.78 -2.04
CA GLY A 88 4.38 13.65 -3.47
C GLY A 88 5.65 12.82 -3.72
N ASP A 89 6.67 12.95 -2.87
CA ASP A 89 7.93 12.22 -2.99
C ASP A 89 7.73 10.70 -2.95
N ASN A 90 6.74 10.20 -2.21
CA ASN A 90 6.43 8.77 -2.19
C ASN A 90 5.96 8.25 -3.55
N TYR A 91 5.24 9.07 -4.33
CA TYR A 91 4.78 8.71 -5.67
C TYR A 91 5.89 8.83 -6.71
N VAL A 92 6.90 9.66 -6.44
CA VAL A 92 8.12 9.70 -7.27
C VAL A 92 8.99 8.47 -7.00
N GLU A 93 9.10 8.06 -5.73
CA GLU A 93 9.85 6.87 -5.33
C GLU A 93 9.17 5.57 -5.76
N PHE A 94 7.83 5.53 -5.70
CA PHE A 94 6.99 4.36 -5.98
C PHE A 94 5.89 4.70 -7.00
N PRO A 95 6.24 4.83 -8.29
CA PRO A 95 5.32 5.32 -9.33
C PRO A 95 4.14 4.39 -9.58
N ASP A 96 4.33 3.08 -9.36
CA ASP A 96 3.31 2.05 -9.62
C ASP A 96 2.42 1.77 -8.39
N GLY A 97 2.63 2.52 -7.31
CA GLY A 97 1.93 2.38 -6.04
C GLY A 97 2.70 1.68 -4.94
N PHE A 98 2.11 1.66 -3.75
CA PHE A 98 2.73 1.17 -2.54
C PHE A 98 1.68 0.81 -1.49
N VAL A 99 2.11 0.04 -0.48
CA VAL A 99 1.28 -0.38 0.64
C VAL A 99 1.66 0.44 1.86
N VAL A 100 0.69 1.11 2.49
CA VAL A 100 0.86 1.61 3.85
C VAL A 100 0.44 0.50 4.80
N TRP A 101 1.32 0.08 5.71
CA TRP A 101 1.10 -1.05 6.61
C TRP A 101 1.20 -0.62 8.07
N PHE A 102 0.14 -0.79 8.85
CA PHE A 102 0.22 -0.61 10.29
C PHE A 102 0.60 -1.93 10.98
N LEU A 103 1.73 -1.95 11.68
CA LEU A 103 2.21 -3.15 12.36
C LEU A 103 1.25 -3.53 13.49
N ALA A 104 0.99 -4.84 13.62
CA ALA A 104 0.35 -5.37 14.83
C ALA A 104 1.21 -4.97 16.05
N LYS A 105 0.55 -4.53 17.12
CA LYS A 105 1.24 -4.19 18.37
C LYS A 105 1.66 -5.46 19.11
#